data_AF-A0A1V6RCT1-F1
#
_entry.id   AF-A0A1V6RCT1-F1
#
_cell.length_a   1.000
_cell.length_b   1.000
_cell.length_c   1.000
_cell.angle_alpha   90.00
_cell.angle_beta   90.00
_cell.angle_gamma   90.00
#
_symmetry.space_group_name_H-M   'P 1'
#
loop_
_entity.id
_entity.type
_entity.pdbx_description
1 polymer ?
#
loop_
_entity_poly.entity_id
_entity_poly.type
_entity_poly.pdbx_seq_one_letter_code
_entity_poly.pdbx_strand_id
1 'polypeptide(L)'
;MVYQVYLNWTGDQYNGREILIFPSRLYADEFYNRCITTTATGTVSPLDDIVRYSPQFWTFTKATEESRPFYFIGSNAKDLIPTIMAARISGYDNNHATGAMPIIPNDATSDVEYVSGGAYYIRTKSTPHLYWFLQNQDHGKITLDPRKSTKFQINRDDSAKPSPAPANDRRVLERKDNIQLVALSQSGTQPIGVSGDYVSTSAASFRFAFGSFYNGDFGVNWSAKFNHTGDPDLAYKVQYAGQEWELVN
;
A
#
# COMPACT_ATOMS: atom_id res chain seq x y z
N MET A 1 -5.50 -4.80 15.77
CA MET A 1 -6.74 -4.67 14.98
C MET A 1 -6.53 -5.47 13.70
N VAL A 2 -7.50 -6.29 13.29
CA VAL A 2 -7.42 -7.05 12.04
C VAL A 2 -7.89 -6.18 10.86
N TYR A 3 -7.40 -6.46 9.66
CA TYR A 3 -7.79 -5.78 8.43
C TYR A 3 -8.83 -6.62 7.67
N GLN A 4 -9.96 -6.02 7.31
CA GLN A 4 -11.08 -6.72 6.68
C GLN A 4 -11.25 -6.26 5.25
N VAL A 5 -11.47 -7.21 4.35
CA VAL A 5 -11.78 -6.98 2.94
C VAL A 5 -13.15 -7.60 2.66
N TYR A 6 -14.03 -6.77 2.14
CA TYR A 6 -15.37 -7.12 1.71
C TYR A 6 -15.31 -7.57 0.27
N LEU A 7 -15.76 -8.80 0.03
CA LEU A 7 -15.86 -9.37 -1.30
C LEU A 7 -17.33 -9.44 -1.68
N ASN A 8 -17.67 -8.74 -2.76
CA ASN A 8 -19.01 -8.75 -3.31
C ASN A 8 -19.04 -9.45 -4.68
N TRP A 9 -19.82 -10.51 -4.78
CA TRP A 9 -20.00 -11.20 -6.04
C TRP A 9 -20.93 -10.40 -6.96
N THR A 10 -20.50 -10.18 -8.21
CA THR A 10 -21.31 -9.63 -9.30
C THR A 10 -21.96 -10.74 -10.16
N GLY A 11 -23.28 -10.69 -10.36
CA GLY A 11 -24.00 -11.54 -11.32
C GLY A 11 -25.13 -12.38 -10.73
N ASP A 12 -25.03 -12.80 -9.47
CA ASP A 12 -26.14 -13.47 -8.75
C ASP A 12 -26.22 -12.98 -7.31
N GLN A 13 -27.32 -12.29 -7.00
CA GLN A 13 -27.57 -11.71 -5.69
C GLN A 13 -27.81 -12.74 -4.57
N TYR A 14 -28.11 -14.00 -4.90
CA TYR A 14 -28.52 -15.02 -3.93
C TYR A 14 -27.37 -15.78 -3.28
N ASN A 15 -26.14 -15.59 -3.76
CA ASN A 15 -25.05 -16.50 -3.40
C ASN A 15 -24.09 -16.01 -2.32
N GLY A 16 -24.44 -14.89 -1.69
CA GLY A 16 -23.82 -14.39 -0.46
C GLY A 16 -22.62 -13.48 -0.68
N ARG A 17 -22.12 -12.93 0.42
CA ARG A 17 -20.94 -12.06 0.48
C ARG A 17 -19.85 -12.76 1.27
N GLU A 18 -18.60 -12.43 0.99
CA GLU A 18 -17.45 -12.99 1.72
C GLU A 18 -16.68 -11.86 2.41
N ILE A 19 -16.12 -12.15 3.58
CA ILE A 19 -15.17 -11.28 4.26
C ILE A 19 -13.86 -12.04 4.36
N LEU A 20 -12.80 -11.45 3.84
CA LEU A 20 -11.44 -11.87 4.13
C LEU A 20 -10.89 -11.03 5.27
N ILE A 21 -10.18 -11.66 6.20
CA ILE A 21 -9.62 -11.06 7.39
C ILE A 21 -8.12 -11.34 7.38
N PHE A 22 -7.33 -10.27 7.48
CA PHE A 22 -5.88 -10.28 7.41
C PHE A 22 -5.29 -9.64 8.68
N PRO A 23 -4.02 -9.96 9.04
CA PRO A 23 -3.32 -9.27 10.12
C PRO A 23 -3.15 -7.77 9.86
N SER A 24 -3.01 -7.36 8.59
CA SER A 24 -2.88 -5.97 8.17
C SER A 24 -3.24 -5.81 6.69
N ARG A 25 -3.41 -4.57 6.25
CA ARG A 25 -3.59 -4.21 4.83
C ARG A 25 -2.53 -4.82 3.92
N LEU A 26 -1.28 -4.88 4.38
CA LEU A 26 -0.15 -5.35 3.57
C LEU A 26 -0.34 -6.80 3.11
N TYR A 27 -0.92 -7.66 3.96
CA TYR A 27 -1.23 -9.05 3.58
C TYR A 27 -2.40 -9.13 2.60
N ALA A 28 -3.37 -8.22 2.71
CA ALA A 28 -4.46 -8.13 1.74
C ALA A 28 -3.95 -7.69 0.36
N ASP A 29 -3.02 -6.73 0.32
CA ASP A 29 -2.38 -6.22 -0.91
C ASP A 29 -1.57 -7.33 -1.61
N GLU A 30 -0.76 -8.08 -0.86
CA GLU A 30 -0.02 -9.24 -1.37
C GLU A 30 -0.95 -10.36 -1.89
N PHE A 31 -2.04 -10.64 -1.18
CA PHE A 31 -3.03 -11.62 -1.62
C PHE A 31 -3.74 -11.17 -2.91
N TYR A 32 -4.17 -9.91 -2.98
CA TYR A 32 -4.82 -9.35 -4.18
C TYR A 32 -3.92 -9.47 -5.41
N ASN A 33 -2.65 -9.08 -5.28
CA ASN A 33 -1.70 -9.21 -6.36
C ASN A 33 -1.51 -10.67 -6.79
N ARG A 34 -1.53 -11.62 -5.85
CA ARG A 34 -1.48 -13.05 -6.18
C ARG A 34 -2.70 -13.48 -7.00
N CYS A 35 -3.91 -13.01 -6.66
CA CYS A 35 -5.12 -13.30 -7.44
C CYS A 35 -4.99 -12.86 -8.90
N ILE A 36 -4.46 -11.66 -9.16
CA ILE A 36 -4.36 -11.11 -10.52
C ILE A 36 -3.08 -11.56 -11.28
N THR A 37 -2.10 -12.17 -10.61
CA THR A 37 -0.83 -12.58 -11.25
C THR A 37 -0.65 -14.08 -11.37
N THR A 38 -1.31 -14.90 -10.53
CA THR A 38 -1.18 -16.36 -10.62
C THR A 38 -1.91 -16.88 -11.85
N THR A 39 -1.15 -17.14 -12.91
CA THR A 39 -1.58 -17.96 -14.03
C THR A 39 -1.07 -19.38 -13.81
N ALA A 40 -1.93 -20.39 -13.75
CA ALA A 40 -1.46 -21.76 -13.84
C ALA A 40 -0.94 -22.02 -15.26
N THR A 41 0.12 -22.84 -15.40
CA THR A 41 0.74 -23.11 -16.71
C THR A 41 -0.29 -23.64 -17.70
N GLY A 42 -0.60 -22.86 -18.74
CA GLY A 42 -1.57 -23.24 -19.79
C GLY A 42 -3.04 -22.94 -19.48
N THR A 43 -3.36 -22.19 -18.41
CA THR A 43 -4.74 -21.78 -18.07
C THR A 43 -4.84 -20.30 -17.68
N VAL A 44 -6.02 -19.72 -17.87
CA VAL A 44 -6.38 -18.37 -17.42
C VAL A 44 -6.32 -18.31 -15.89
N SER A 45 -5.93 -17.17 -15.30
CA SER A 45 -5.99 -17.01 -13.83
C SER A 45 -7.43 -17.29 -13.38
N PRO A 46 -7.65 -18.14 -12.35
CA PRO A 46 -9.00 -18.43 -11.88
C PRO A 46 -9.72 -17.19 -11.33
N LEU A 47 -8.97 -16.12 -11.00
CA LEU A 47 -9.47 -14.84 -10.50
C LEU A 47 -9.03 -13.68 -11.39
N ASP A 48 -9.00 -13.86 -12.71
CA ASP A 48 -8.63 -12.80 -13.67
C ASP A 48 -9.62 -11.62 -13.70
N ASP A 49 -10.83 -11.83 -13.21
CA ASP A 49 -11.92 -10.87 -13.18
C ASP A 49 -12.14 -10.21 -11.80
N ILE A 50 -11.26 -10.49 -10.83
CA ILE A 50 -11.30 -9.80 -9.55
C ILE A 50 -10.95 -8.32 -9.75
N VAL A 51 -11.81 -7.44 -9.24
CA VAL A 51 -11.66 -5.99 -9.32
C VAL A 51 -11.65 -5.40 -7.93
N ARG A 52 -10.62 -4.63 -7.62
CA ARG A 52 -10.48 -3.88 -6.37
C ARG A 52 -10.93 -2.43 -6.57
N TYR A 53 -12.10 -2.08 -6.02
CA TYR A 53 -12.62 -0.70 -6.06
C TYR A 53 -12.03 0.18 -4.96
N SER A 54 -11.76 -0.41 -3.79
CA SER A 54 -11.03 0.23 -2.70
C SER A 54 -10.17 -0.80 -1.96
N PRO A 55 -9.25 -0.37 -1.09
CA PRO A 55 -8.43 -1.28 -0.30
C PRO A 55 -9.20 -2.34 0.48
N GLN A 56 -10.45 -2.05 0.85
CA GLN A 56 -11.32 -2.94 1.62
C GLN A 56 -12.55 -3.44 0.86
N PHE A 57 -12.76 -3.07 -0.41
CA PHE A 57 -13.94 -3.49 -1.17
C PHE A 57 -13.58 -4.00 -2.56
N TRP A 58 -13.71 -5.31 -2.77
CA TRP A 58 -13.41 -5.98 -4.03
C TRP A 58 -14.64 -6.70 -4.57
N THR A 59 -14.65 -6.90 -5.88
CA THR A 59 -15.67 -7.68 -6.58
C THR A 59 -15.05 -8.74 -7.46
N PHE A 60 -15.82 -9.75 -7.81
CA PHE A 60 -15.44 -10.80 -8.74
C PHE A 60 -16.71 -11.41 -9.33
N THR A 61 -16.62 -12.04 -10.49
CA THR A 61 -17.69 -12.82 -11.11
C THR A 61 -17.41 -14.30 -10.89
N LYS A 62 -18.44 -15.05 -10.47
CA LYS A 62 -18.30 -16.49 -10.35
C LYS A 62 -18.47 -17.15 -11.72
N ALA A 63 -17.37 -17.42 -12.41
CA ALA A 63 -17.37 -18.31 -13.58
C ALA A 63 -17.31 -19.79 -13.17
N THR A 64 -16.44 -20.15 -12.22
CA THR A 64 -16.30 -21.52 -11.67
C THR A 64 -16.20 -21.51 -10.14
N GLU A 65 -16.08 -22.68 -9.50
CA GLU A 65 -15.85 -22.74 -8.04
C GLU A 65 -14.45 -22.25 -7.66
N GLU A 66 -13.44 -22.48 -8.50
CA GLU A 66 -12.07 -22.01 -8.31
C GLU A 66 -11.95 -20.48 -8.42
N SER A 67 -12.89 -19.82 -9.10
CA SER A 67 -13.01 -18.36 -9.21
C SER A 67 -13.53 -17.68 -7.94
N ARG A 68 -13.33 -18.29 -6.76
CA ARG A 68 -13.63 -17.67 -5.47
C ARG A 68 -12.35 -17.50 -4.67
N PRO A 69 -12.11 -16.31 -4.07
CA PRO A 69 -10.95 -16.10 -3.21
C PRO A 69 -10.80 -17.14 -2.10
N PHE A 70 -11.90 -17.63 -1.51
CA PHE A 70 -11.89 -18.72 -0.54
C PHE A 70 -11.20 -20.00 -1.05
N TYR A 71 -11.59 -20.50 -2.22
CA TYR A 71 -11.00 -21.72 -2.82
C TYR A 71 -9.62 -21.46 -3.43
N PHE A 72 -9.36 -20.23 -3.88
CA PHE A 72 -8.06 -19.80 -4.37
C PHE A 72 -6.98 -19.91 -3.29
N ILE A 73 -7.29 -19.58 -2.04
CA ILE A 73 -6.35 -19.75 -0.91
C ILE A 73 -5.89 -21.21 -0.81
N GLY A 74 -6.83 -22.15 -0.84
CA GLY A 74 -6.54 -23.58 -0.73
C GLY A 74 -5.82 -24.19 -1.93
N SER A 75 -5.85 -23.55 -3.10
CA SER A 75 -5.26 -24.10 -4.34
C SER A 75 -3.97 -23.41 -4.76
N ASN A 76 -3.92 -22.07 -4.69
CA ASN A 76 -2.90 -21.22 -5.31
C ASN A 76 -2.17 -20.29 -4.34
N ALA A 77 -2.62 -20.21 -3.09
CA ALA A 77 -2.03 -19.35 -2.06
C ALA A 77 -1.96 -20.05 -0.68
N LYS A 78 -1.63 -21.35 -0.67
CA LYS A 78 -1.57 -22.16 0.56
C LYS A 78 -0.59 -21.59 1.59
N ASP A 79 0.49 -20.97 1.11
CA ASP A 79 1.49 -20.29 1.94
C ASP A 79 0.91 -19.10 2.72
N LEU A 80 -0.21 -18.53 2.26
CA LEU A 80 -0.89 -17.40 2.90
C LEU A 80 -2.01 -17.83 3.87
N ILE A 81 -2.34 -19.13 3.98
CA ILE A 81 -3.36 -19.63 4.93
C ILE A 81 -3.14 -19.11 6.37
N PRO A 82 -1.91 -19.07 6.92
CA PRO A 82 -1.70 -18.58 8.29
C PRO A 82 -2.06 -17.11 8.52
N THR A 83 -2.18 -16.33 7.43
CA THR A 83 -2.41 -14.87 7.47
C THR A 83 -3.76 -14.48 6.87
N ILE A 84 -4.64 -15.45 6.59
CA ILE A 84 -5.96 -15.20 6.02
C ILE A 84 -7.01 -16.03 6.74
N MET A 85 -8.02 -15.36 7.28
CA MET A 85 -9.27 -15.99 7.69
C MET A 85 -10.36 -15.55 6.73
N ALA A 86 -11.24 -16.46 6.34
CA ALA A 86 -12.34 -16.17 5.44
C ALA A 86 -13.67 -16.54 6.13
N ALA A 87 -14.61 -15.61 6.11
CA ALA A 87 -15.97 -15.81 6.60
C ALA A 87 -16.96 -15.63 5.44
N ARG A 88 -17.89 -16.58 5.30
CA ARG A 88 -18.98 -16.48 4.33
C ARG A 88 -20.23 -16.00 5.05
N ILE A 89 -20.88 -15.01 4.47
CA ILE A 89 -22.20 -14.55 4.90
C ILE A 89 -23.22 -15.10 3.89
N SER A 90 -23.87 -16.19 4.29
CA SER A 90 -24.98 -16.79 3.57
C SER A 90 -26.30 -16.24 4.11
N GLY A 91 -27.02 -15.45 3.32
CA GLY A 91 -28.41 -15.08 3.56
C GLY A 91 -29.27 -15.60 2.41
N TYR A 92 -30.38 -16.25 2.73
CA TYR A 92 -31.33 -16.77 1.73
C TYR A 92 -32.14 -15.63 1.06
N ASP A 93 -32.11 -14.43 1.63
CA ASP A 93 -32.59 -13.19 1.01
C ASP A 93 -31.65 -12.02 1.32
N ASN A 94 -31.66 -11.01 0.43
CA ASN A 94 -30.87 -9.79 0.55
C ASN A 94 -31.25 -8.91 1.76
N ASN A 95 -32.34 -9.21 2.48
CA ASN A 95 -32.87 -8.37 3.55
C ASN A 95 -32.39 -8.78 4.95
N HIS A 96 -32.00 -10.04 5.16
CA HIS A 96 -31.61 -10.52 6.49
C HIS A 96 -30.10 -10.55 6.75
N ALA A 97 -29.26 -10.33 5.73
CA ALA A 97 -27.79 -10.31 5.87
C ALA A 97 -27.15 -8.90 5.84
N THR A 98 -27.95 -7.85 5.57
CA THR A 98 -27.47 -6.45 5.52
C THR A 98 -26.99 -5.92 6.86
N GLY A 99 -27.50 -6.45 7.98
CA GLY A 99 -27.04 -6.10 9.33
C GLY A 99 -25.83 -6.89 9.83
N ALA A 100 -25.34 -7.89 9.09
CA ALA A 100 -24.24 -8.78 9.51
C ALA A 100 -22.86 -8.33 9.00
N MET A 101 -22.82 -7.33 8.12
CA MET A 101 -21.56 -6.76 7.63
C MET A 101 -21.04 -5.75 8.66
N PRO A 102 -19.81 -5.91 9.16
CA PRO A 102 -19.19 -4.87 9.96
C PRO A 102 -19.11 -3.56 9.15
N ILE A 103 -19.06 -2.43 9.86
CA ILE A 103 -18.80 -1.15 9.21
C ILE A 103 -17.33 -1.13 8.81
N ILE A 104 -17.04 -0.79 7.55
CA ILE A 104 -15.68 -0.47 7.10
C ILE A 104 -15.26 0.79 7.87
N PRO A 105 -14.22 0.74 8.71
CA PRO A 105 -13.71 1.93 9.36
C PRO A 105 -13.33 2.96 8.29
N ASN A 106 -13.87 4.17 8.39
CA ASN A 106 -13.52 5.28 7.51
C ASN A 106 -12.36 6.05 8.14
N ASP A 107 -11.15 5.51 8.02
CA ASP A 107 -9.92 6.18 8.43
C ASP A 107 -9.21 6.82 7.24
N ALA A 108 -8.23 7.68 7.51
CA ALA A 108 -7.54 8.47 6.48
C ALA A 108 -6.79 7.63 5.44
N THR A 109 -6.61 6.33 5.67
CA THR A 109 -5.95 5.39 4.76
C THR A 109 -6.93 4.41 4.09
N SER A 110 -8.17 4.30 4.60
CA SER A 110 -9.19 3.35 4.13
C SER A 110 -9.50 3.46 2.64
N ASP A 111 -9.46 4.67 2.10
CA ASP A 111 -9.75 4.96 0.68
C ASP A 111 -8.50 5.28 -0.15
N VAL A 112 -7.30 5.15 0.42
CA VAL A 112 -6.04 5.50 -0.25
C VAL A 112 -5.45 4.25 -0.87
N GLU A 113 -5.63 4.04 -2.17
CA GLU A 113 -5.08 2.88 -2.88
C GLU A 113 -3.56 3.06 -3.12
N TYR A 114 -2.74 2.08 -2.75
CA TYR A 114 -1.27 2.17 -2.81
C TYR A 114 -0.77 1.50 -4.08
N VAL A 115 -0.63 2.28 -5.15
CA VAL A 115 -0.32 1.79 -6.50
C VAL A 115 0.92 2.45 -7.05
N SER A 116 1.62 1.72 -7.91
CA SER A 116 2.72 2.28 -8.68
C SER A 116 2.24 3.48 -9.52
N GLY A 117 3.01 4.57 -9.50
CA GLY A 117 2.66 5.84 -10.13
C GLY A 117 1.70 6.70 -9.31
N GLY A 118 1.18 6.19 -8.19
CA GLY A 118 0.34 6.95 -7.26
C GLY A 118 1.13 8.03 -6.52
N ALA A 119 0.43 9.09 -6.11
CA ALA A 119 1.01 10.24 -5.45
C ALA A 119 0.35 10.49 -4.09
N TYR A 120 1.15 10.58 -3.04
CA TYR A 120 0.68 10.57 -1.65
C TYR A 120 1.42 11.62 -0.81
N TYR A 121 0.75 12.14 0.20
CA TYR A 121 1.44 12.73 1.33
C TYR A 121 1.88 11.61 2.28
N ILE A 122 3.04 11.78 2.91
CA ILE A 122 3.59 10.79 3.82
C ILE A 122 3.66 11.44 5.21
N ARG A 123 3.12 10.76 6.23
CA ARG A 123 3.11 11.28 7.61
C ARG A 123 3.45 10.20 8.62
N THR A 124 3.87 10.60 9.82
CA THR A 124 4.11 9.63 10.90
C THR A 124 2.79 9.05 11.38
N LYS A 125 2.76 7.75 11.67
CA LYS A 125 1.57 7.09 12.21
C LYS A 125 1.32 7.40 13.68
N SER A 126 2.40 7.61 14.46
CA SER A 126 2.31 7.94 15.89
C SER A 126 1.90 9.40 16.14
N THR A 127 2.24 10.31 15.22
CA THR A 127 1.97 11.74 15.32
C THR A 127 1.41 12.27 13.99
N PRO A 128 0.12 12.01 13.68
CA PRO A 128 -0.44 12.17 12.33
C PRO A 128 -0.52 13.61 11.79
N HIS A 129 -0.09 14.60 12.56
CA HIS A 129 0.03 15.98 12.09
C HIS A 129 1.41 16.28 11.49
N LEU A 130 2.41 15.40 11.64
CA LEU A 130 3.76 15.61 11.10
C LEU A 130 3.92 14.95 9.72
N TYR A 131 4.11 15.77 8.70
CA TYR A 131 4.21 15.35 7.30
C TYR A 131 5.63 15.51 6.76
N TRP A 132 5.99 14.63 5.82
CA TRP A 132 7.20 14.82 5.01
C TRP A 132 7.08 16.09 4.18
N PHE A 133 8.09 16.94 4.30
CA PHE A 133 8.19 18.20 3.59
C PHE A 133 9.58 18.36 3.00
N LEU A 134 9.64 18.62 1.69
CA LEU A 134 10.86 18.97 0.99
C LEU A 134 11.22 20.43 1.27
N GLN A 135 12.22 20.64 2.12
CA GLN A 135 12.70 21.96 2.49
C GLN A 135 13.69 22.46 1.43
N ASN A 136 13.43 23.63 0.85
CA ASN A 136 14.19 24.23 -0.27
C ASN A 136 14.10 23.39 -1.55
N GLN A 137 13.26 23.81 -2.48
CA GLN A 137 12.87 22.98 -3.62
C GLN A 137 14.08 22.54 -4.45
N ASP A 138 15.11 23.32 -4.75
CA ASP A 138 16.10 22.89 -5.75
C ASP A 138 17.14 21.86 -5.27
N HIS A 139 17.45 21.81 -3.97
CA HIS A 139 18.45 20.89 -3.37
C HIS A 139 18.11 20.54 -1.91
N GLY A 140 16.86 20.12 -1.72
CA GLY A 140 16.26 20.05 -0.40
C GLY A 140 16.48 18.76 0.36
N LYS A 141 16.52 18.89 1.69
CA LYS A 141 16.33 17.77 2.60
C LYS A 141 14.85 17.52 2.82
N ILE A 142 14.50 16.28 3.13
CA ILE A 142 13.18 15.96 3.64
C ILE A 142 13.18 16.19 5.14
N THR A 143 12.24 17.00 5.60
CA THR A 143 12.01 17.34 7.01
C THR A 143 10.60 16.93 7.41
N LEU A 144 10.28 16.96 8.71
CA LEU A 144 8.89 16.90 9.15
C LEU A 144 8.35 18.26 9.53
N ASP A 145 7.24 18.66 8.92
CA ASP A 145 6.57 19.92 9.21
C ASP A 145 5.10 19.65 9.61
N PRO A 146 4.57 20.30 10.66
CA PRO A 146 3.17 20.15 11.07
C PRO A 146 2.16 20.95 10.23
N ARG A 147 2.63 21.85 9.38
CA ARG A 147 1.84 22.84 8.62
C ARG A 147 2.08 22.76 7.11
N LYS A 148 3.18 22.14 6.69
CA LYS A 148 3.53 21.96 5.28
C LYS A 148 3.65 20.48 4.97
N SER A 149 3.32 20.13 3.74
CA SER A 149 3.48 18.77 3.23
C SER A 149 3.94 18.84 1.78
N THR A 150 4.71 17.84 1.37
CA THR A 150 5.07 17.61 -0.02
C THR A 150 4.40 16.33 -0.49
N LYS A 151 3.85 16.35 -1.70
CA LYS A 151 3.26 15.16 -2.32
C LYS A 151 4.38 14.37 -3.02
N PHE A 152 4.43 13.08 -2.80
CA PHE A 152 5.45 12.20 -3.35
C PHE A 152 4.80 11.17 -4.28
N GLN A 153 5.26 11.12 -5.51
CA GLN A 153 4.93 10.01 -6.41
C GLN A 153 5.81 8.80 -6.08
N ILE A 154 5.19 7.64 -6.01
CA ILE A 154 5.85 6.37 -5.71
C ILE A 154 5.78 5.48 -6.94
N ASN A 155 6.93 5.19 -7.54
CA ASN A 155 7.01 4.38 -8.74
C ASN A 155 7.65 3.04 -8.40
N ARG A 156 7.01 1.93 -8.77
CA ARG A 156 7.64 0.60 -8.68
C ARG A 156 8.82 0.53 -9.64
N ASP A 157 9.94 -0.01 -9.16
CA ASP A 157 11.14 -0.25 -9.95
C ASP A 157 11.32 -1.75 -10.19
N ASP A 158 10.87 -2.20 -11.37
CA ASP A 158 11.01 -3.56 -11.85
C ASP A 158 12.20 -3.74 -12.81
N SER A 159 13.10 -2.75 -12.93
CA SER A 159 14.16 -2.77 -13.95
C SER A 159 15.15 -3.93 -13.78
N ALA A 160 15.21 -4.53 -12.59
CA ALA A 160 16.06 -5.68 -12.27
C ALA A 160 15.35 -7.03 -12.42
N LYS A 161 14.05 -7.06 -12.77
CA LYS A 161 13.28 -8.30 -12.92
C LYS A 161 13.43 -8.87 -14.34
N PRO A 162 13.37 -10.20 -14.52
CA PRO A 162 13.48 -10.85 -15.83
C PRO A 162 12.41 -10.41 -16.84
N SER A 163 11.23 -10.02 -16.37
CA SER A 163 10.15 -9.45 -17.16
C SER A 163 9.62 -8.22 -16.43
N PRO A 164 10.14 -7.02 -16.74
CA PRO A 164 9.69 -5.77 -16.12
C PRO A 164 8.22 -5.51 -16.46
N ALA A 165 7.46 -5.00 -15.49
CA ALA A 165 6.12 -4.54 -15.76
C ALA A 165 6.11 -3.37 -16.76
N PRO A 166 5.04 -3.19 -17.55
CA PRO A 166 4.86 -2.00 -18.39
C PRO A 166 4.98 -0.70 -17.58
N ALA A 167 5.45 0.38 -18.22
CA ALA A 167 5.65 1.67 -17.56
C ALA A 167 4.37 2.29 -16.96
N ASN A 168 3.19 1.84 -17.40
CA ASN A 168 1.89 2.25 -16.91
C ASN A 168 1.22 1.20 -16.00
N ASP A 169 1.96 0.20 -15.51
CA ASP A 169 1.44 -0.78 -14.56
C ASP A 169 1.10 -0.07 -13.24
N ARG A 170 -0.20 0.00 -12.94
CA ARG A 170 -0.77 0.55 -11.70
C ARG A 170 -1.04 -0.54 -10.66
N ARG A 171 -0.22 -1.59 -10.64
CA ARG A 171 -0.35 -2.64 -9.63
C ARG A 171 -0.23 -2.08 -8.22
N VAL A 172 -0.97 -2.71 -7.30
CA VAL A 172 -0.86 -2.46 -5.87
C VAL A 172 0.57 -2.77 -5.42
N LEU A 173 1.16 -1.88 -4.62
CA LEU A 173 2.53 -2.00 -4.13
C LEU A 173 2.62 -3.01 -2.99
N GLU A 174 3.58 -3.93 -3.07
CA GLU A 174 3.85 -4.92 -2.02
C GLU A 174 5.05 -4.50 -1.17
N ARG A 175 5.14 -5.01 0.07
CA ARG A 175 6.26 -4.70 0.98
C ARG A 175 7.65 -4.96 0.36
N LYS A 176 7.76 -6.00 -0.46
CA LYS A 176 9.01 -6.42 -1.11
C LYS A 176 9.31 -5.65 -2.40
N ASP A 177 8.40 -4.80 -2.87
CA ASP A 177 8.64 -4.05 -4.09
C ASP A 177 9.73 -3.01 -3.87
N ASN A 178 10.66 -2.93 -4.80
CA ASN A 178 11.57 -1.80 -4.90
C ASN A 178 10.79 -0.62 -5.48
N ILE A 179 10.98 0.55 -4.91
CA ILE A 179 10.32 1.78 -5.31
C ILE A 179 11.33 2.92 -5.47
N GLN A 180 10.95 3.86 -6.32
CA GLN A 180 11.58 5.17 -6.44
C GLN A 180 10.58 6.21 -5.94
N LEU A 181 11.10 7.17 -5.17
CA LEU A 181 10.33 8.29 -4.63
C LEU A 181 10.66 9.55 -5.41
N VAL A 182 9.62 10.31 -5.75
CA VAL A 182 9.74 11.56 -6.49
C VAL A 182 8.91 12.63 -5.79
N ALA A 183 9.53 13.69 -5.31
CA ALA A 183 8.81 14.84 -4.79
C ALA A 183 8.17 15.61 -5.95
N LEU A 184 6.90 15.99 -5.77
CA LEU A 184 6.14 16.79 -6.71
C LEU A 184 6.10 18.24 -6.22
N SER A 185 6.49 19.17 -7.09
CA SER A 185 6.41 20.60 -6.88
C SER A 185 5.78 21.29 -8.09
N GLN A 186 5.50 22.60 -7.96
CA GLN A 186 5.06 23.40 -9.10
C GLN A 186 6.16 23.53 -10.18
N SER A 187 7.44 23.46 -9.79
CA SER A 187 8.59 23.55 -10.69
C SER A 187 8.94 22.23 -11.38
N GLY A 188 8.32 21.12 -10.99
CA GLY A 188 8.49 19.82 -11.62
C GLY A 188 8.61 18.68 -10.62
N THR A 189 9.45 17.71 -10.96
CA THR A 189 9.62 16.47 -10.20
C THR A 189 11.06 16.32 -9.75
N GLN A 190 11.27 15.85 -8.53
CA GLN A 190 12.62 15.69 -7.98
C GLN A 190 12.82 14.30 -7.39
N PRO A 191 13.80 13.53 -7.90
CA PRO A 191 14.10 12.22 -7.35
C PRO A 191 14.57 12.35 -5.90
N ILE A 192 14.07 11.47 -5.06
CA ILE A 192 14.45 11.38 -3.66
C ILE A 192 15.43 10.23 -3.48
N GLY A 193 16.46 10.47 -2.69
CA GLY A 193 17.45 9.48 -2.31
C GLY A 193 17.99 9.75 -0.91
N VAL A 194 19.16 9.18 -0.65
CA VAL A 194 19.82 9.24 0.65
C VAL A 194 21.20 9.87 0.46
N SER A 195 21.49 10.90 1.25
CA SER A 195 22.78 11.58 1.29
C SER A 195 23.33 11.55 2.71
N GLY A 196 24.38 10.76 2.93
CA GLY A 196 24.79 10.36 4.27
C GLY A 196 23.67 9.61 4.98
N ASP A 197 23.20 10.16 6.09
CA ASP A 197 22.14 9.59 6.92
C ASP A 197 20.74 10.14 6.58
N TYR A 198 20.66 11.17 5.74
CA TYR A 198 19.46 11.97 5.54
C TYR A 198 18.77 11.63 4.22
N VAL A 199 17.45 11.73 4.22
CA VAL A 199 16.66 11.65 2.99
C VAL A 199 16.62 13.04 2.35
N SER A 200 17.01 13.12 1.08
CA SER A 200 17.12 14.38 0.35
C SER A 200 16.81 14.21 -1.13
N THR A 201 16.76 15.32 -1.87
CA THR A 201 16.85 15.28 -3.33
C THR A 201 18.15 14.60 -3.76
N SER A 202 18.08 13.82 -4.83
CA SER A 202 19.23 13.10 -5.39
C SER A 202 19.25 13.23 -6.91
N ALA A 203 20.44 13.42 -7.48
CA ALA A 203 20.63 13.36 -8.93
C ALA A 203 20.58 11.92 -9.46
N ALA A 204 20.89 10.93 -8.62
CA ALA A 204 20.84 9.51 -8.95
C ALA A 204 19.57 8.86 -8.42
N SER A 205 19.04 7.88 -9.15
CA SER A 205 17.92 7.06 -8.69
C SER A 205 18.34 6.24 -7.46
N PHE A 206 17.68 6.47 -6.33
CA PHE A 206 17.81 5.62 -5.15
C PHE A 206 16.61 4.67 -5.06
N ARG A 207 16.88 3.43 -4.63
CA ARG A 207 15.86 2.39 -4.50
C ARG A 207 15.55 2.18 -3.02
N PHE A 208 14.31 2.47 -2.65
CA PHE A 208 13.76 2.09 -1.35
C PHE A 208 12.99 0.79 -1.49
N ALA A 209 12.85 0.01 -0.42
CA ALA A 209 11.81 -1.00 -0.39
C ALA A 209 10.49 -0.31 0.01
N PHE A 210 9.36 -0.66 -0.60
CA PHE A 210 8.06 -0.12 -0.16
C PHE A 210 7.77 -0.49 1.30
N GLY A 211 8.25 -1.66 1.74
CA GLY A 211 8.22 -2.09 3.13
C GLY A 211 8.95 -1.16 4.11
N SER A 212 9.83 -0.28 3.62
CA SER A 212 10.61 0.67 4.44
C SER A 212 9.72 1.67 5.21
N PHE A 213 8.50 1.95 4.72
CA PHE A 213 7.52 2.76 5.44
C PHE A 213 6.99 2.10 6.73
N TYR A 214 7.09 0.77 6.85
CA TYR A 214 6.42 -0.01 7.90
C TYR A 214 7.38 -0.83 8.78
N ASN A 215 8.64 -1.00 8.37
CA ASN A 215 9.61 -1.82 9.08
C ASN A 215 10.59 -1.00 9.96
N GLY A 216 10.37 0.31 10.05
CA GLY A 216 11.22 1.21 10.81
C GLY A 216 12.51 1.63 10.10
N ASP A 217 12.66 1.44 8.79
CA ASP A 217 13.86 1.93 8.07
C ASP A 217 13.95 3.46 8.08
N PHE A 218 12.81 4.17 8.02
CA PHE A 218 12.78 5.63 8.11
C PHE A 218 12.71 6.07 9.58
N GLY A 219 13.57 7.05 9.92
CA GLY A 219 13.70 7.62 11.25
C GLY A 219 13.65 9.15 11.23
N VAL A 220 13.67 9.75 12.41
CA VAL A 220 13.65 11.21 12.55
C VAL A 220 14.83 11.64 13.40
N ASN A 221 15.66 12.52 12.85
CA ASN A 221 16.71 13.15 13.62
C ASN A 221 16.17 14.38 14.35
N TRP A 222 15.92 14.23 15.65
CA TRP A 222 15.47 15.32 16.52
C TRP A 222 16.63 16.20 17.04
N SER A 223 17.89 15.82 16.82
CA SER A 223 19.05 16.50 17.39
C SER A 223 19.31 17.89 16.80
N ALA A 224 18.70 18.21 15.64
CA ALA A 224 18.76 19.55 15.03
C ALA A 224 18.21 20.67 15.95
N LYS A 225 17.50 20.32 17.03
CA LYS A 225 16.89 21.27 17.96
C LYS A 225 17.83 21.95 18.95
N PHE A 226 19.07 21.50 19.11
CA PHE A 226 19.91 22.04 20.20
C PHE A 226 20.35 23.49 20.00
N ASN A 227 20.33 24.04 18.77
CA ASN A 227 20.69 25.45 18.55
C ASN A 227 19.96 26.17 17.38
N HIS A 228 19.04 25.54 16.63
CA HIS A 228 18.38 26.18 15.48
C HIS A 228 16.88 25.93 15.40
N THR A 229 16.18 26.92 14.86
CA THR A 229 14.76 26.94 14.47
C THR A 229 14.42 25.98 13.30
N GLY A 230 15.18 24.89 13.15
CA GLY A 230 15.04 23.95 12.03
C GLY A 230 14.00 22.87 12.32
N ASP A 231 13.23 22.52 11.29
CA ASP A 231 12.36 21.35 11.29
C ASP A 231 13.22 20.07 11.39
N PRO A 232 12.75 19.01 12.06
CA PRO A 232 13.52 17.77 12.22
C PRO A 232 13.75 17.09 10.87
N ASP A 233 14.99 16.64 10.62
CA ASP A 233 15.39 15.98 9.38
C ASP A 233 14.92 14.52 9.35
N LEU A 234 14.43 14.06 8.20
CA LEU A 234 14.14 12.66 7.92
C LEU A 234 15.44 11.89 7.65
N ALA A 235 15.57 10.72 8.26
CA ALA A 235 16.74 9.88 8.12
C ALA A 235 16.37 8.45 7.69
N TYR A 236 17.36 7.70 7.18
CA TYR A 236 17.15 6.37 6.63
C TYR A 236 18.21 5.37 7.11
N LYS A 237 17.76 4.25 7.70
CA LYS A 237 18.57 3.12 8.22
C LYS A 237 19.67 3.53 9.20
N VAL A 238 19.30 4.39 10.14
CA VAL A 238 20.17 4.92 11.21
C VAL A 238 19.73 4.43 12.59
N GLN A 239 20.52 4.70 13.63
CA GLN A 239 20.24 4.24 15.00
C GLN A 239 18.91 4.78 15.58
N TYR A 240 18.40 5.89 15.06
CA TYR A 240 17.12 6.52 15.42
C TYR A 240 16.01 6.24 14.40
N ALA A 241 16.18 5.19 13.58
CA ALA A 241 15.12 4.60 12.78
C ALA A 241 14.17 3.78 13.67
N GLY A 242 12.96 3.51 13.18
CA GLY A 242 11.93 2.81 13.95
C GLY A 242 10.54 3.46 13.90
N GLN A 243 10.37 4.54 13.15
CA GLN A 243 9.04 5.12 12.97
C GLN A 243 8.28 4.40 11.86
N GLU A 244 6.97 4.25 12.07
CA GLU A 244 6.04 3.81 11.04
C GLU A 244 5.41 5.03 10.36
N TRP A 245 5.26 4.91 9.05
CA TRP A 245 4.78 5.95 8.16
C TRP A 245 3.55 5.46 7.42
N GLU A 246 2.64 6.39 7.16
CA GLU A 246 1.43 6.11 6.40
C GLU A 246 1.31 7.06 5.20
N LEU A 247 0.78 6.52 4.11
CA LEU A 247 0.53 7.23 2.88
C LEU A 247 -0.94 7.68 2.89
N VAL A 248 -1.16 8.96 2.66
CA VAL A 248 -2.48 9.60 2.65
C VAL A 248 -2.65 10.47 1.39
N ASN A 249 -3.90 10.80 1.03
CA ASN A 249 -4.22 11.55 -0.19
C ASN A 249 -4.11 13.07 -0.06
#